data_AF-A0A949HYU5-F1
#
_entry.id   AF-A0A949HYU5-F1
#
_cell.length_a   1.000
_cell.length_b   1.000
_cell.length_c   1.000
_cell.angle_alpha   90.00
_cell.angle_beta   90.00
_cell.angle_gamma   90.00
#
_symmetry.space_group_name_H-M   'P 1'
#
loop_
_entity.id
_entity.type
_entity.pdbx_description
1 polymer ?
#
loop_
_entity_poly.entity_id
_entity_poly.type
_entity_poly.pdbx_seq_one_letter_code
_entity_poly.pdbx_strand_id
1 'polypeptide(L)'
;LGQTNSLKMAYETIAGPASPDQLPAWLAEMRDWRAKKLAAMNYHGAEYDRPQLKWTQSSFIQPQMMVEDRYFYDPVAGKYTVDRYLDDLEKRYGGIDAVLIWAVYPNIGIDNRNQFDLVRALPGGLPGVRKMVAAFHRRGVRVLFPVMPWDMGTRDEGRPLWTAIAQEMKAADADGVNGDTMRGMSRAYREASDQTGHILAFEPEVGLQEMKDLPWDNLTWGYWHYDFVPAVSKYKWLEPRHMVNVCDRWARDHTDDLQHAFFNGVGFESWENIWGIWNGLTPRDAEALRRIAKIERAFASLLVSRDWEPHFPVLQRGVFASEFPGEQRTLWTFVNRMEYDIPGPQLQIPYHPSTRYFDLWHGAELKPAFVTNSGVVSAMLSFEIGAHGYGAVLETGAGSDDGLRSFLGGMKALAKKRLADFSGEWEFLPQHQVEIRPTRPARTPPAGMVRIPGGPFDFIVSGIEIEGHDSVGVDVQYPWENSPRRYHWRRMVIKPFFMDRYPVTNAKFKEFLDATGYHPRDDYHFLKDWKNGNYPAGWD
;
A
#
# COMPACT_ATOMS: atom_id res chain seq x y z
N LEU A 1 -5.89 22.18 41.52
CA LEU A 1 -4.50 21.90 41.09
C LEU A 1 -4.62 21.06 39.83
N GLY A 2 -4.67 21.74 38.67
CA GLY A 2 -4.98 21.11 37.39
C GLY A 2 -3.79 20.30 36.88
N GLN A 3 -3.99 18.99 36.75
CA GLN A 3 -3.16 18.20 35.84
C GLN A 3 -3.46 18.71 34.43
N THR A 4 -2.50 19.38 33.81
CA THR A 4 -2.47 19.51 32.36
C THR A 4 -2.36 18.09 31.81
N ASN A 5 -3.47 17.53 31.34
CA ASN A 5 -3.49 16.24 30.65
C ASN A 5 -2.82 16.39 29.29
N SER A 6 -1.49 16.47 29.26
CA SER A 6 -0.72 16.57 28.01
C SER A 6 -1.18 15.51 27.01
N LEU A 7 -1.44 15.92 25.76
CA LEU A 7 -1.74 15.00 24.67
C LEU A 7 -0.75 13.83 24.66
N LYS A 8 -1.28 12.61 24.74
CA LYS A 8 -0.48 11.39 24.59
C LYS A 8 -0.23 11.18 23.10
N MET A 9 1.02 11.29 22.67
CA MET A 9 1.39 11.14 21.27
C MET A 9 2.35 9.97 21.10
N ALA A 10 2.05 9.12 20.12
CA ALA A 10 3.02 8.22 19.53
C ALA A 10 3.82 8.97 18.45
N TYR A 11 4.65 8.20 17.72
CA TYR A 11 5.47 8.76 16.66
C TYR A 11 4.62 9.40 15.55
N GLU A 12 3.56 8.73 15.10
CA GLU A 12 2.71 9.17 13.97
C GLU A 12 1.26 9.50 14.36
N THR A 13 0.84 9.11 15.57
CA THR A 13 -0.55 9.26 16.02
C THR A 13 -0.67 10.00 17.35
N ILE A 14 -1.85 10.57 17.59
CA ILE A 14 -2.30 11.16 18.86
C ILE A 14 -3.35 10.21 19.43
N ALA A 15 -3.18 9.77 20.68
CA ALA A 15 -4.17 8.91 21.32
C ALA A 15 -5.49 9.67 21.48
N GLY A 16 -6.61 8.95 21.30
CA GLY A 16 -7.94 9.50 21.54
C GLY A 16 -8.18 9.89 23.01
N PRO A 17 -9.27 10.61 23.30
CA PRO A 17 -9.62 11.00 24.67
C PRO A 17 -9.88 9.75 25.54
N ALA A 18 -9.50 9.81 26.82
CA ALA A 18 -9.66 8.66 27.72
C ALA A 18 -11.12 8.38 28.10
N SER A 19 -12.00 9.38 27.98
CA SER A 19 -13.44 9.26 28.15
C SER A 19 -14.18 10.35 27.35
N PRO A 20 -15.48 10.16 27.05
CA PRO A 20 -16.28 11.16 26.34
C PRO A 20 -16.28 12.55 27.02
N ASP A 21 -16.31 12.61 28.36
CA ASP A 21 -16.32 13.89 29.10
C ASP A 21 -15.03 14.71 28.94
N GLN A 22 -13.93 14.07 28.53
CA GLN A 22 -12.65 14.74 28.30
C GLN A 22 -12.51 15.30 26.88
N LEU A 23 -13.40 14.93 25.96
CA LEU A 23 -13.33 15.31 24.55
C LEU A 23 -13.18 16.83 24.35
N PRO A 24 -13.96 17.72 24.99
CA PRO A 24 -13.83 19.16 24.75
C PRO A 24 -12.45 19.71 25.12
N ALA A 25 -11.87 19.27 26.24
CA ALA A 25 -10.56 19.70 26.69
C ALA A 25 -9.45 19.13 25.79
N TRP A 26 -9.56 17.85 25.42
CA TRP A 26 -8.61 17.18 24.54
C TRP A 26 -8.59 17.81 23.13
N LEU A 27 -9.75 18.12 22.56
CA LEU A 27 -9.87 18.75 21.24
C LEU A 27 -9.31 20.18 21.25
N ALA A 28 -9.56 20.93 22.33
CA ALA A 28 -8.97 22.26 22.51
C ALA A 28 -7.43 22.19 22.56
N GLU A 29 -6.87 21.19 23.25
CA GLU A 29 -5.42 20.98 23.29
C GLU A 29 -4.86 20.56 21.92
N MET A 30 -5.56 19.69 21.17
CA MET A 30 -5.14 19.34 19.80
C MET A 30 -5.11 20.56 18.87
N ARG A 31 -6.09 21.46 18.98
CA ARG A 31 -6.15 22.70 18.19
C ARG A 31 -5.00 23.64 18.54
N ASP A 32 -4.72 23.83 19.83
CA ASP A 32 -3.59 24.64 20.30
C ASP A 32 -2.25 24.03 19.85
N TRP A 33 -2.09 22.70 19.94
CA TRP A 33 -0.92 22.00 19.45
C TRP A 33 -0.70 22.22 17.95
N ARG A 34 -1.76 22.06 17.13
CA ARG A 34 -1.71 22.31 15.68
C ARG A 34 -1.29 23.74 15.38
N ALA A 35 -1.92 24.73 16.00
CA ALA A 35 -1.61 26.14 15.78
C ALA A 35 -0.13 26.45 16.12
N LYS A 36 0.37 25.95 17.26
CA LYS A 36 1.77 26.11 17.66
C LYS A 36 2.74 25.47 16.69
N LYS A 37 2.45 24.25 16.21
CA LYS A 37 3.32 23.55 15.25
C LYS A 37 3.36 24.24 13.89
N LEU A 38 2.20 24.63 13.35
CA LEU A 38 2.12 25.34 12.07
C LEU A 38 2.83 26.70 12.13
N ALA A 39 2.69 27.43 13.24
CA ALA A 39 3.42 28.69 13.45
C ALA A 39 4.94 28.47 13.55
N ALA A 40 5.39 27.46 14.31
CA ALA A 40 6.80 27.16 14.50
C ALA A 40 7.53 26.78 13.19
N MET A 41 6.84 26.16 12.24
CA MET A 41 7.39 25.81 10.93
C MET A 41 7.17 26.90 9.87
N ASN A 42 6.52 28.02 10.22
CA ASN A 42 6.07 29.04 9.27
C ASN A 42 5.30 28.42 8.09
N TYR A 43 4.28 27.62 8.40
CA TYR A 43 3.57 26.81 7.40
C TYR A 43 2.67 27.66 6.49
N HIS A 44 2.66 27.34 5.18
CA HIS A 44 1.79 28.00 4.19
C HIS A 44 1.01 27.01 3.30
N GLY A 45 1.38 25.73 3.30
CA GLY A 45 0.74 24.69 2.50
C GLY A 45 0.89 24.81 0.98
N ALA A 46 1.86 25.60 0.49
CA ALA A 46 2.04 25.87 -0.93
C ALA A 46 2.20 24.60 -1.79
N GLU A 47 2.93 23.59 -1.30
CA GLU A 47 3.11 22.33 -2.04
C GLU A 47 1.79 21.55 -2.17
N TYR A 48 0.93 21.58 -1.15
CA TYR A 48 -0.41 20.99 -1.21
C TYR A 48 -1.38 21.79 -2.10
N ASP A 49 -1.02 23.00 -2.52
CA ASP A 49 -1.80 23.80 -3.46
C ASP A 49 -1.35 23.68 -4.91
N ARG A 50 -0.20 23.03 -5.16
CA ARG A 50 0.28 22.78 -6.51
C ARG A 50 -0.71 21.90 -7.28
N PRO A 51 -1.17 22.32 -8.48
CA PRO A 51 -2.08 21.53 -9.30
C PRO A 51 -1.56 20.12 -9.60
N GLN A 52 -0.25 19.97 -9.79
CA GLN A 52 0.42 18.70 -10.07
C GLN A 52 0.33 17.70 -8.92
N LEU A 53 0.12 18.17 -7.69
CA LEU A 53 0.10 17.37 -6.47
C LEU A 53 -1.31 17.22 -5.88
N LYS A 54 -2.34 17.84 -6.47
CA LYS A 54 -3.71 17.72 -5.96
C LYS A 54 -4.24 16.28 -5.91
N TRP A 55 -3.73 15.40 -6.76
CA TRP A 55 -4.11 13.99 -6.77
C TRP A 55 -3.77 13.27 -5.46
N THR A 56 -2.73 13.69 -4.73
CA THR A 56 -2.32 13.04 -3.47
C THR A 56 -3.41 13.11 -2.41
N GLN A 57 -4.27 14.13 -2.48
CA GLN A 57 -5.32 14.44 -1.52
C GLN A 57 -6.53 13.50 -1.63
N SER A 58 -6.56 12.68 -2.68
CA SER A 58 -7.57 11.68 -2.95
C SER A 58 -6.98 10.34 -3.38
N SER A 59 -5.71 10.09 -3.02
CA SER A 59 -5.01 8.83 -3.30
C SER A 59 -5.22 7.83 -2.16
N PHE A 60 -6.43 7.29 -2.05
CA PHE A 60 -6.83 6.49 -0.90
C PHE A 60 -6.25 5.09 -0.92
N ILE A 61 -6.20 4.43 -2.07
CA ILE A 61 -5.72 3.04 -2.16
C ILE A 61 -4.46 2.99 -3.01
N GLN A 62 -3.37 2.52 -2.41
CA GLN A 62 -2.08 2.35 -3.06
C GLN A 62 -1.49 0.99 -2.67
N PRO A 63 -1.14 0.10 -3.61
CA PRO A 63 -0.33 -1.06 -3.31
C PRO A 63 1.13 -0.83 -3.67
N GLN A 64 2.01 -1.48 -2.92
CA GLN A 64 3.32 -1.85 -3.39
C GLN A 64 3.20 -3.12 -4.23
N MET A 65 3.71 -3.03 -5.46
CA MET A 65 3.66 -4.10 -6.45
C MET A 65 5.08 -4.50 -6.85
N MET A 66 5.39 -5.79 -6.73
CA MET A 66 6.63 -6.36 -7.22
C MET A 66 6.64 -6.44 -8.75
N VAL A 67 7.75 -6.06 -9.39
CA VAL A 67 7.88 -6.13 -10.87
C VAL A 67 7.83 -7.56 -11.42
N GLU A 68 8.07 -8.56 -10.57
CA GLU A 68 7.99 -9.99 -10.89
C GLU A 68 6.56 -10.55 -10.85
N ASP A 69 5.58 -9.75 -10.44
CA ASP A 69 4.19 -10.19 -10.31
C ASP A 69 3.65 -10.69 -11.66
N ARG A 70 3.12 -11.92 -11.65
CA ARG A 70 2.69 -12.63 -12.86
C ARG A 70 1.35 -12.16 -13.43
N TYR A 71 0.57 -11.37 -12.67
CA TYR A 71 -0.58 -10.63 -13.17
C TYR A 71 -0.16 -9.31 -13.82
N PHE A 72 0.94 -8.74 -13.38
CA PHE A 72 1.52 -7.51 -13.92
C PHE A 72 2.41 -7.72 -15.14
N TYR A 73 3.18 -8.81 -15.19
CA TYR A 73 4.08 -9.12 -16.30
C TYR A 73 3.87 -10.56 -16.82
N ASP A 74 3.77 -10.70 -18.14
CA ASP A 74 3.76 -11.99 -18.82
C ASP A 74 5.14 -12.23 -19.48
N PRO A 75 6.01 -13.07 -18.88
CA PRO A 75 7.32 -13.40 -19.45
C PRO A 75 7.28 -14.39 -20.62
N VAL A 76 6.15 -15.08 -20.87
CA VAL A 76 6.02 -15.91 -22.09
C VAL A 76 5.79 -14.99 -23.29
N ALA A 77 4.90 -14.00 -23.13
CA ALA A 77 4.64 -12.98 -24.14
C ALA A 77 5.69 -11.85 -24.16
N GLY A 78 6.45 -11.68 -23.08
CA GLY A 78 7.45 -10.61 -22.93
C GLY A 78 6.84 -9.22 -22.84
N LYS A 79 5.74 -9.04 -22.10
CA LYS A 79 5.04 -7.75 -22.02
C LYS A 79 4.40 -7.48 -20.66
N TYR A 80 4.31 -6.19 -20.33
CA TYR A 80 3.47 -5.72 -19.23
C TYR A 80 1.98 -5.93 -19.54
N THR A 81 1.22 -6.29 -18.52
CA THR A 81 -0.21 -6.56 -18.56
C THR A 81 -0.95 -5.69 -17.54
N VAL A 82 -0.71 -4.38 -17.59
CA VAL A 82 -1.28 -3.38 -16.66
C VAL A 82 -2.80 -3.47 -16.56
N ASP A 83 -3.51 -3.58 -17.69
CA ASP A 83 -4.98 -3.71 -17.68
C ASP A 83 -5.44 -4.96 -16.92
N ARG A 84 -4.77 -6.11 -17.13
CA ARG A 84 -5.11 -7.35 -16.41
C ARG A 84 -4.90 -7.20 -14.90
N TYR A 85 -3.82 -6.54 -14.49
CA TYR A 85 -3.54 -6.27 -13.09
C TYR A 85 -4.62 -5.37 -12.49
N LEU A 86 -4.92 -4.23 -13.13
CA LEU A 86 -5.92 -3.28 -12.63
C LEU A 86 -7.35 -3.83 -12.65
N ASP A 87 -7.72 -4.61 -13.67
CA ASP A 87 -9.04 -5.27 -13.74
C ASP A 87 -9.22 -6.28 -12.59
N ASP A 88 -8.15 -6.98 -12.19
CA ASP A 88 -8.17 -7.85 -11.02
C ASP A 88 -8.38 -7.06 -9.72
N LEU A 89 -7.63 -5.97 -9.49
CA LEU A 89 -7.78 -5.14 -8.30
C LEU A 89 -9.17 -4.48 -8.20
N GLU A 90 -9.66 -3.97 -9.33
CA GLU A 90 -11.03 -3.41 -9.45
C GLU A 90 -12.07 -4.47 -9.06
N LYS A 91 -11.91 -5.68 -9.60
CA LYS A 91 -12.79 -6.80 -9.31
C LYS A 91 -12.69 -7.28 -7.86
N ARG A 92 -11.51 -7.31 -7.23
CA ARG A 92 -11.33 -7.88 -5.88
C ARG A 92 -11.69 -6.89 -4.78
N TYR A 93 -11.27 -5.64 -4.87
CA TYR A 93 -11.47 -4.66 -3.79
C TYR A 93 -11.77 -3.23 -4.27
N GLY A 94 -12.12 -3.03 -5.54
CA GLY A 94 -12.58 -1.73 -6.02
C GLY A 94 -11.49 -0.79 -6.54
N GLY A 95 -10.31 -1.33 -6.85
CA GLY A 95 -9.27 -0.65 -7.61
C GLY A 95 -8.43 0.31 -6.78
N ILE A 96 -7.44 0.90 -7.43
CA ILE A 96 -6.36 1.68 -6.80
C ILE A 96 -6.24 3.06 -7.42
N ASP A 97 -5.70 4.01 -6.66
CA ASP A 97 -5.51 5.41 -7.07
C ASP A 97 -4.05 5.69 -7.44
N ALA A 98 -3.11 5.00 -6.79
CA ALA A 98 -1.69 5.02 -7.10
C ALA A 98 -1.10 3.60 -6.97
N VAL A 99 0.12 3.38 -7.47
CA VAL A 99 0.89 2.15 -7.30
C VAL A 99 2.37 2.46 -7.07
N LEU A 100 2.98 1.82 -6.08
CA LEU A 100 4.42 1.82 -5.88
C LEU A 100 5.02 0.62 -6.62
N ILE A 101 5.73 0.86 -7.73
CA ILE A 101 6.35 -0.19 -8.54
C ILE A 101 7.73 -0.52 -8.00
N TRP A 102 7.86 -1.70 -7.40
CA TRP A 102 9.07 -2.10 -6.70
C TRP A 102 10.01 -2.94 -7.57
N ALA A 103 11.13 -2.34 -7.99
CA ALA A 103 12.10 -2.95 -8.90
C ALA A 103 13.48 -3.26 -8.29
N VAL A 104 13.67 -3.02 -6.99
CA VAL A 104 15.00 -2.88 -6.38
C VAL A 104 15.36 -4.07 -5.47
N TYR A 105 14.93 -4.04 -4.21
CA TYR A 105 15.03 -5.19 -3.29
C TYR A 105 14.01 -6.28 -3.70
N PRO A 106 14.30 -7.59 -3.57
CA PRO A 106 15.48 -8.20 -2.98
C PRO A 106 16.66 -8.48 -3.94
N ASN A 107 16.59 -8.01 -5.20
CA ASN A 107 17.60 -8.36 -6.21
C ASN A 107 18.82 -7.43 -6.23
N ILE A 108 18.73 -6.22 -5.68
CA ILE A 108 19.86 -5.29 -5.62
C ILE A 108 21.04 -5.88 -4.82
N GLY A 109 22.26 -5.66 -5.30
CA GLY A 109 23.49 -6.18 -4.70
C GLY A 109 23.95 -7.55 -5.21
N ILE A 110 23.17 -8.23 -6.06
CA ILE A 110 23.60 -9.47 -6.75
C ILE A 110 24.74 -9.18 -7.76
N ASP A 111 24.69 -8.01 -8.40
CA ASP A 111 25.73 -7.52 -9.31
C ASP A 111 25.97 -6.02 -9.11
N ASN A 112 26.72 -5.39 -10.01
CA ASN A 112 27.09 -3.98 -9.88
C ASN A 112 25.99 -2.97 -10.26
N ARG A 113 24.81 -3.42 -10.71
CA ARG A 113 23.70 -2.51 -11.04
C ARG A 113 23.19 -1.82 -9.78
N ASN A 114 23.06 -0.49 -9.86
CA ASN A 114 22.42 0.30 -8.81
C ASN A 114 20.90 0.34 -8.99
N GLN A 115 20.20 0.99 -8.05
CA GLN A 115 18.74 1.13 -8.11
C GLN A 115 18.20 1.71 -9.44
N PHE A 116 18.95 2.60 -10.10
CA PHE A 116 18.56 3.18 -11.40
C PHE A 116 18.77 2.19 -12.54
N ASP A 117 19.88 1.46 -12.52
CA ASP A 117 20.16 0.42 -13.51
C ASP A 117 19.11 -0.70 -13.47
N LEU A 118 18.58 -1.03 -12.29
CA LEU A 118 17.49 -2.00 -12.16
C LEU A 118 16.20 -1.51 -12.81
N VAL A 119 15.83 -0.24 -12.66
CA VAL A 119 14.70 0.37 -13.39
C VAL A 119 14.96 0.36 -14.89
N ARG A 120 16.16 0.75 -15.33
CA ARG A 120 16.55 0.73 -16.75
C ARG A 120 16.64 -0.67 -17.35
N ALA A 121 16.81 -1.69 -16.51
CA ALA A 121 16.86 -3.11 -16.90
C ALA A 121 15.47 -3.75 -16.98
N LEU A 122 14.41 -3.04 -16.59
CA LEU A 122 13.05 -3.55 -16.75
C LEU A 122 12.72 -3.75 -18.24
N PRO A 123 11.80 -4.70 -18.57
CA PRO A 123 11.47 -5.06 -19.94
C PRO A 123 11.24 -3.87 -20.91
N GLY A 124 12.01 -3.83 -21.99
CA GLY A 124 11.97 -2.75 -22.98
C GLY A 124 12.73 -1.49 -22.58
N GLY A 125 13.50 -1.55 -21.50
CA GLY A 125 14.28 -0.45 -20.94
C GLY A 125 13.42 0.74 -20.53
N LEU A 126 14.06 1.90 -20.34
CA LEU A 126 13.37 3.12 -19.95
C LEU A 126 12.20 3.53 -20.89
N PRO A 127 12.29 3.34 -22.23
CA PRO A 127 11.12 3.54 -23.11
C PRO A 127 9.96 2.57 -22.83
N GLY A 128 10.26 1.32 -22.47
CA GLY A 128 9.28 0.32 -22.04
C GLY A 128 8.62 0.72 -20.72
N VAL A 129 9.42 1.12 -19.74
CA VAL A 129 8.95 1.66 -18.45
C VAL A 129 8.03 2.86 -18.65
N ARG A 130 8.39 3.82 -19.51
CA ARG A 130 7.53 4.97 -19.81
C ARG A 130 6.19 4.56 -20.43
N LYS A 131 6.17 3.56 -21.32
CA LYS A 131 4.92 3.02 -21.90
C LYS A 131 4.05 2.31 -20.85
N MET A 132 4.69 1.60 -19.91
CA MET A 132 4.04 0.95 -18.78
C MET A 132 3.41 2.00 -17.85
N VAL A 133 4.14 3.05 -17.48
CA VAL A 133 3.60 4.18 -16.69
C VAL A 133 2.41 4.83 -17.40
N ALA A 134 2.53 5.10 -18.70
CA ALA A 134 1.43 5.62 -19.50
C ALA A 134 0.20 4.69 -19.55
N ALA A 135 0.36 3.37 -19.33
CA ALA A 135 -0.76 2.44 -19.23
C ALA A 135 -1.53 2.58 -17.93
N PHE A 136 -0.84 2.80 -16.79
CA PHE A 136 -1.49 3.16 -15.54
C PHE A 136 -2.22 4.51 -15.65
N HIS A 137 -1.58 5.52 -16.23
CA HIS A 137 -2.19 6.84 -16.42
C HIS A 137 -3.46 6.82 -17.26
N ARG A 138 -3.55 5.96 -18.29
CA ARG A 138 -4.79 5.79 -19.08
C ARG A 138 -5.96 5.28 -18.24
N ARG A 139 -5.68 4.60 -17.12
CA ARG A 139 -6.68 4.11 -16.15
C ARG A 139 -6.83 5.04 -14.94
N GLY A 140 -6.19 6.21 -14.96
CA GLY A 140 -6.25 7.20 -13.88
C GLY A 140 -5.38 6.86 -12.66
N VAL A 141 -4.52 5.85 -12.74
CA VAL A 141 -3.66 5.41 -11.64
C VAL A 141 -2.30 6.11 -11.71
N ARG A 142 -1.85 6.67 -10.59
CA ARG A 142 -0.55 7.33 -10.43
C ARG A 142 0.55 6.33 -10.14
N VAL A 143 1.79 6.62 -10.53
CA VAL A 143 2.91 5.69 -10.41
C VAL A 143 4.03 6.28 -9.59
N LEU A 144 4.44 5.55 -8.55
CA LEU A 144 5.62 5.83 -7.75
C LEU A 144 6.69 4.75 -7.98
N PHE A 145 7.94 5.14 -7.79
CA PHE A 145 9.07 4.21 -7.68
C PHE A 145 9.80 4.44 -6.36
N PRO A 146 10.47 3.42 -5.83
CA PRO A 146 11.14 3.57 -4.56
C PRO A 146 12.53 4.20 -4.75
N VAL A 147 13.03 4.90 -3.75
CA VAL A 147 14.42 5.38 -3.66
C VAL A 147 15.09 4.75 -2.44
N MET A 148 16.25 4.14 -2.65
CA MET A 148 17.01 3.44 -1.60
C MET A 148 18.13 4.34 -1.10
N PRO A 149 18.01 5.02 0.06
CA PRO A 149 19.09 5.84 0.60
C PRO A 149 20.29 5.00 1.08
N TRP A 150 20.08 3.71 1.36
CA TRP A 150 21.10 2.78 1.84
C TRP A 150 21.87 2.08 0.71
N ASP A 151 21.52 2.31 -0.55
CA ASP A 151 22.24 1.79 -1.72
C ASP A 151 23.58 2.53 -1.90
N MET A 152 24.54 2.17 -1.05
CA MET A 152 25.89 2.72 -1.01
C MET A 152 26.96 1.72 -1.46
N GLY A 153 26.54 0.49 -1.78
CA GLY A 153 27.42 -0.63 -2.13
C GLY A 153 27.47 -0.99 -3.62
N THR A 154 26.53 -0.48 -4.41
CA THR A 154 26.48 -0.70 -5.87
C THR A 154 27.20 0.41 -6.64
N ARG A 155 27.08 0.41 -7.97
CA ARG A 155 27.72 1.43 -8.82
C ARG A 155 27.22 2.84 -8.49
N ASP A 156 28.14 3.76 -8.22
CA ASP A 156 27.84 5.18 -8.08
C ASP A 156 27.23 5.76 -9.38
N GLU A 157 26.12 6.49 -9.25
CA GLU A 157 25.45 7.20 -10.36
C GLU A 157 26.19 8.50 -10.76
N GLY A 158 27.23 8.87 -10.00
CA GLY A 158 28.10 10.01 -10.26
C GLY A 158 27.43 11.36 -10.02
N ARG A 159 26.34 11.38 -9.25
CA ARG A 159 25.59 12.58 -8.88
C ARG A 159 24.80 12.33 -7.59
N PRO A 160 24.37 13.39 -6.88
CA PRO A 160 23.56 13.22 -5.68
C PRO A 160 22.26 12.46 -5.93
N LEU A 161 21.87 11.60 -4.99
CA LEU A 161 20.72 10.71 -5.08
C LEU A 161 19.41 11.44 -5.48
N TRP A 162 19.14 12.59 -4.85
CA TRP A 162 17.98 13.43 -5.16
C TRP A 162 17.97 13.96 -6.60
N THR A 163 19.14 14.22 -7.18
CA THR A 163 19.26 14.68 -8.57
C THR A 163 19.06 13.53 -9.54
N ALA A 164 19.66 12.36 -9.24
CA ALA A 164 19.51 11.16 -10.05
C ALA A 164 18.04 10.71 -10.11
N ILE A 165 17.37 10.60 -8.96
CA ILE A 165 15.97 10.15 -8.92
C ILE A 165 15.04 11.12 -9.65
N ALA A 166 15.20 12.44 -9.46
CA ALA A 166 14.35 13.42 -10.14
C ALA A 166 14.46 13.33 -11.67
N GLN A 167 15.67 13.09 -12.19
CA GLN A 167 15.91 12.95 -13.62
C GLN A 167 15.39 11.61 -14.17
N GLU A 168 15.62 10.50 -13.45
CA GLU A 168 15.14 9.18 -13.85
C GLU A 168 13.60 9.15 -13.88
N MET A 169 12.96 9.69 -12.86
CA MET A 169 11.49 9.72 -12.77
C MET A 169 10.85 10.62 -13.83
N LYS A 170 11.48 11.74 -14.19
CA LYS A 170 11.07 12.53 -15.36
C LYS A 170 11.14 11.73 -16.66
N ALA A 171 12.19 10.92 -16.83
CA ALA A 171 12.34 10.11 -18.03
C ALA A 171 11.30 8.99 -18.10
N ALA A 172 11.01 8.35 -16.96
CA ALA A 172 9.96 7.34 -16.78
C ALA A 172 8.53 7.92 -16.81
N ASP A 173 8.37 9.23 -16.62
CA ASP A 173 7.08 9.93 -16.48
C ASP A 173 6.31 9.57 -15.19
N ALA A 174 7.03 9.21 -14.12
CA ALA A 174 6.45 8.80 -12.84
C ALA A 174 5.88 9.99 -12.04
N ASP A 175 4.87 9.78 -11.21
CA ASP A 175 4.18 10.85 -10.47
C ASP A 175 4.78 11.13 -9.09
N GLY A 176 5.56 10.20 -8.54
CA GLY A 176 6.17 10.36 -7.22
C GLY A 176 7.23 9.33 -6.91
N VAL A 177 7.77 9.40 -5.70
CA VAL A 177 8.70 8.39 -5.18
C VAL A 177 8.42 8.07 -3.73
N ASN A 178 8.64 6.81 -3.38
CA ASN A 178 8.61 6.34 -2.00
C ASN A 178 10.05 6.26 -1.45
N GLY A 179 10.28 6.84 -0.27
CA GLY A 179 11.57 6.82 0.40
C GLY A 179 11.70 5.62 1.34
N ASP A 180 12.30 4.53 0.84
CA ASP A 180 12.47 3.29 1.61
C ASP A 180 13.36 3.52 2.85
N THR A 181 12.89 3.06 4.00
CA THR A 181 13.46 3.27 5.35
C THR A 181 13.62 4.74 5.76
N MET A 182 13.12 5.69 4.96
CA MET A 182 13.30 7.12 5.21
C MET A 182 12.29 7.65 6.22
N ARG A 183 12.76 8.56 7.09
CA ARG A 183 11.93 9.38 7.97
C ARG A 183 11.90 10.80 7.41
N GLY A 184 10.95 11.10 6.53
CA GLY A 184 10.94 12.34 5.74
C GLY A 184 11.89 12.27 4.54
N MET A 185 11.46 12.81 3.41
CA MET A 185 12.36 13.08 2.30
C MET A 185 12.89 14.51 2.45
N SER A 186 14.20 14.70 2.32
CA SER A 186 14.78 16.05 2.50
C SER A 186 14.31 17.03 1.42
N ARG A 187 14.28 18.32 1.76
CA ARG A 187 13.96 19.41 0.82
C ARG A 187 14.77 19.39 -0.49
N ALA A 188 15.98 18.81 -0.48
CA ALA A 188 16.80 18.66 -1.68
C ALA A 188 16.12 17.83 -2.79
N TYR A 189 15.28 16.86 -2.42
CA TYR A 189 14.45 16.11 -3.39
C TYR A 189 13.44 17.02 -4.08
N ARG A 190 12.77 17.92 -3.33
CA ARG A 190 11.83 18.88 -3.91
C ARG A 190 12.52 19.84 -4.86
N GLU A 191 13.64 20.42 -4.43
CA GLU A 191 14.40 21.35 -5.25
C GLU A 191 14.90 20.70 -6.54
N ALA A 192 15.37 19.46 -6.48
CA ALA A 192 15.78 18.71 -7.66
C ALA A 192 14.62 18.43 -8.61
N SER A 193 13.47 17.96 -8.09
CA SER A 193 12.26 17.76 -8.89
C SER A 193 11.81 19.07 -9.55
N ASP A 194 11.80 20.20 -8.83
CA ASP A 194 11.47 21.52 -9.38
C ASP A 194 12.42 21.90 -10.53
N GLN A 195 13.73 21.68 -10.38
CA GLN A 195 14.74 21.96 -11.42
C GLN A 195 14.53 21.14 -12.69
N THR A 196 13.95 19.94 -12.60
CA THR A 196 13.62 19.15 -13.79
C THR A 196 12.39 19.65 -14.53
N GLY A 197 11.55 20.48 -13.90
CA GLY A 197 10.22 20.84 -14.39
C GLY A 197 9.18 19.71 -14.29
N HIS A 198 9.52 18.60 -13.62
CA HIS A 198 8.66 17.44 -13.41
C HIS A 198 8.41 17.27 -11.92
N ILE A 199 7.22 17.66 -11.47
CA ILE A 199 6.87 17.76 -10.05
C ILE A 199 6.45 16.39 -9.53
N LEU A 200 7.24 15.84 -8.60
CA LEU A 200 7.03 14.55 -7.95
C LEU A 200 6.33 14.68 -6.59
N ALA A 201 5.42 13.77 -6.27
CA ALA A 201 5.01 13.54 -4.89
C ALA A 201 6.11 12.78 -4.12
N PHE A 202 6.20 13.01 -2.82
CA PHE A 202 7.13 12.32 -1.93
C PHE A 202 6.40 11.61 -0.81
N GLU A 203 6.81 10.36 -0.59
CA GLU A 203 6.21 9.42 0.36
C GLU A 203 7.32 8.70 1.16
N PRO A 204 7.79 9.25 2.29
CA PRO A 204 8.70 8.51 3.14
C PRO A 204 7.98 7.33 3.82
N GLU A 205 8.68 6.20 3.91
CA GLU A 205 8.12 4.96 4.46
C GLU A 205 7.86 5.05 5.97
N VAL A 206 8.75 5.70 6.71
CA VAL A 206 8.75 5.67 8.18
C VAL A 206 8.29 7.00 8.75
N GLY A 207 7.24 7.58 8.17
CA GLY A 207 6.71 8.88 8.54
C GLY A 207 7.74 10.00 8.39
N LEU A 208 7.64 11.05 9.22
CA LEU A 208 8.49 12.25 9.17
C LEU A 208 9.45 12.31 10.36
N GLN A 209 10.75 12.54 10.10
CA GLN A 209 11.74 12.74 11.16
C GLN A 209 11.43 14.00 11.96
N GLU A 210 11.18 15.12 11.27
CA GLU A 210 10.80 16.38 11.87
C GLU A 210 9.52 16.92 11.23
N MET A 211 8.66 17.58 12.01
CA MET A 211 7.41 18.15 11.48
C MET A 211 7.64 19.24 10.41
N LYS A 212 8.88 19.76 10.31
CA LYS A 212 9.26 20.73 9.27
C LYS A 212 9.41 20.10 7.88
N ASP A 213 9.37 18.78 7.77
CA ASP A 213 9.43 18.05 6.49
C ASP A 213 8.04 17.92 5.83
N LEU A 214 6.97 17.97 6.65
CA LEU A 214 5.56 17.98 6.23
C LEU A 214 5.24 18.94 5.06
N PRO A 215 5.84 20.14 4.93
CA PRO A 215 5.53 21.04 3.83
C PRO A 215 5.82 20.48 2.45
N TRP A 216 6.73 19.51 2.28
CA TRP A 216 7.09 18.96 0.96
C TRP A 216 6.95 17.43 0.84
N ASP A 217 6.76 16.70 1.94
CA ASP A 217 6.30 15.31 1.92
C ASP A 217 4.76 15.27 1.90
N ASN A 218 4.16 15.06 0.72
CA ASN A 218 2.69 15.13 0.54
C ASN A 218 1.96 13.85 0.96
N LEU A 219 2.69 12.73 0.94
CA LEU A 219 2.26 11.40 1.31
C LEU A 219 3.16 10.91 2.44
N THR A 220 2.72 9.93 3.22
CA THR A 220 3.60 9.05 4.00
C THR A 220 2.97 7.66 4.07
N TRP A 221 3.77 6.64 4.33
CA TRP A 221 3.21 5.44 4.94
C TRP A 221 2.90 5.68 6.42
N GLY A 222 2.05 4.83 6.99
CA GLY A 222 1.63 4.89 8.39
C GLY A 222 1.76 3.56 9.11
N TYR A 223 2.70 3.45 10.04
CA TYR A 223 2.87 2.28 10.91
C TYR A 223 2.33 2.53 12.30
N TRP A 224 1.12 2.08 12.57
CA TRP A 224 0.38 2.48 13.76
C TRP A 224 0.16 1.33 14.73
N HIS A 225 -0.24 1.71 15.94
CA HIS A 225 -0.83 0.80 16.90
C HIS A 225 -2.34 1.02 16.95
N TYR A 226 -3.10 -0.06 16.98
CA TYR A 226 -4.56 -0.04 16.81
C TYR A 226 -5.31 -0.33 18.11
N ASP A 227 -5.25 0.60 19.06
CA ASP A 227 -6.00 0.52 20.33
C ASP A 227 -7.52 0.51 20.13
N PHE A 228 -8.29 0.05 21.12
CA PHE A 228 -9.78 0.07 21.08
C PHE A 228 -10.37 1.46 20.81
N VAL A 229 -9.75 2.52 21.34
CA VAL A 229 -10.11 3.90 21.01
C VAL A 229 -9.25 4.32 19.81
N PRO A 230 -9.83 4.59 18.62
CA PRO A 230 -9.03 4.91 17.44
C PRO A 230 -8.09 6.09 17.66
N ALA A 231 -6.82 5.92 17.30
CA ALA A 231 -5.85 7.00 17.33
C ALA A 231 -6.05 7.98 16.15
N VAL A 232 -5.61 9.22 16.33
CA VAL A 232 -5.70 10.29 15.34
C VAL A 232 -4.37 10.47 14.62
N SER A 233 -4.37 10.51 13.30
CA SER A 233 -3.17 10.79 12.50
C SER A 233 -2.64 12.20 12.78
N LYS A 234 -1.37 12.31 13.22
CA LYS A 234 -0.73 13.60 13.48
C LYS A 234 -0.59 14.43 12.21
N TYR A 235 -0.21 13.78 11.11
CA TYR A 235 0.06 14.46 9.85
C TYR A 235 -1.23 15.00 9.25
N LYS A 236 -2.29 14.15 9.21
CA LYS A 236 -3.63 14.57 8.79
C LYS A 236 -4.19 15.68 9.67
N TRP A 237 -3.99 15.61 10.99
CA TRP A 237 -4.44 16.68 11.88
C TRP A 237 -3.74 18.01 11.60
N LEU A 238 -2.42 18.01 11.41
CA LEU A 238 -1.66 19.22 11.07
C LEU A 238 -2.10 19.80 9.73
N GLU A 239 -2.08 18.96 8.69
CA GLU A 239 -2.44 19.28 7.32
C GLU A 239 -3.44 18.24 6.78
N PRO A 240 -4.75 18.52 6.78
CA PRO A 240 -5.79 17.59 6.34
C PRO A 240 -5.70 17.16 4.87
N ARG A 241 -4.95 17.88 4.04
CA ARG A 241 -4.64 17.47 2.67
C ARG A 241 -3.54 16.41 2.58
N HIS A 242 -2.80 16.16 3.66
CA HIS A 242 -1.77 15.13 3.73
C HIS A 242 -2.41 13.75 3.76
N MET A 243 -1.91 12.85 2.91
CA MET A 243 -2.40 11.48 2.83
C MET A 243 -1.41 10.55 3.52
N VAL A 244 -1.91 9.78 4.48
CA VAL A 244 -1.16 8.69 5.07
C VAL A 244 -1.71 7.39 4.47
N ASN A 245 -0.85 6.55 3.91
CA ASN A 245 -1.21 5.20 3.48
C ASN A 245 -0.90 4.24 4.63
N VAL A 246 -1.93 3.90 5.42
CA VAL A 246 -1.80 3.01 6.58
C VAL A 246 -1.37 1.63 6.09
N CYS A 247 -0.29 1.10 6.66
CA CYS A 247 0.33 -0.14 6.24
C CYS A 247 0.48 -1.10 7.43
N ASP A 248 -0.26 -2.21 7.41
CA ASP A 248 0.00 -3.38 8.25
C ASP A 248 0.22 -4.62 7.37
N ARG A 249 1.31 -4.59 6.60
CA ARG A 249 1.55 -5.53 5.49
C ARG A 249 1.44 -7.02 5.87
N TRP A 250 1.74 -7.38 7.12
CA TRP A 250 1.73 -8.77 7.59
C TRP A 250 0.42 -9.19 8.28
N ALA A 251 -0.53 -8.27 8.47
CA ALA A 251 -1.84 -8.62 8.99
C ALA A 251 -2.58 -9.57 8.03
N ARG A 252 -3.42 -10.43 8.61
CA ARG A 252 -4.30 -11.36 7.87
C ARG A 252 -5.78 -11.01 8.00
N ASP A 253 -6.08 -10.19 8.99
CA ASP A 253 -7.36 -9.51 9.20
C ASP A 253 -7.02 -8.03 9.24
N HIS A 254 -7.56 -7.29 8.28
CA HIS A 254 -7.34 -5.85 8.14
C HIS A 254 -8.47 -5.02 8.76
N THR A 255 -9.22 -5.57 9.72
CA THR A 255 -10.29 -4.82 10.38
C THR A 255 -9.76 -3.60 11.11
N ASP A 256 -8.69 -3.74 11.88
CA ASP A 256 -8.20 -2.68 12.76
C ASP A 256 -7.60 -1.51 11.97
N ASP A 257 -6.72 -1.79 11.01
CA ASP A 257 -6.08 -0.77 10.17
C ASP A 257 -7.05 -0.12 9.19
N LEU A 258 -7.98 -0.85 8.57
CA LEU A 258 -9.05 -0.25 7.74
C LEU A 258 -9.97 0.66 8.57
N GLN A 259 -10.32 0.27 9.81
CA GLN A 259 -11.11 1.12 10.69
C GLN A 259 -10.36 2.40 11.07
N HIS A 260 -9.06 2.30 11.35
CA HIS A 260 -8.26 3.49 11.66
C HIS A 260 -8.07 4.40 10.44
N ALA A 261 -7.86 3.84 9.24
CA ALA A 261 -7.78 4.60 8.01
C ALA A 261 -9.09 5.39 7.76
N PHE A 262 -10.23 4.69 7.80
CA PHE A 262 -11.55 5.29 7.55
C PHE A 262 -11.99 6.30 8.64
N PHE A 263 -11.64 6.03 9.90
CA PHE A 263 -11.87 6.97 11.00
C PHE A 263 -11.08 8.28 10.79
N ASN A 264 -9.88 8.21 10.24
CA ASN A 264 -9.04 9.39 10.00
C ASN A 264 -9.24 10.05 8.63
N GLY A 265 -9.95 9.42 7.70
CA GLY A 265 -10.08 9.89 6.32
C GLY A 265 -8.72 9.90 5.59
N VAL A 266 -7.91 8.87 5.83
CA VAL A 266 -6.60 8.64 5.21
C VAL A 266 -6.63 7.36 4.36
N GLY A 267 -5.56 7.12 3.63
CA GLY A 267 -5.45 5.99 2.73
C GLY A 267 -5.00 4.69 3.40
N PHE A 268 -4.95 3.65 2.59
CA PHE A 268 -4.57 2.29 2.93
C PHE A 268 -3.54 1.77 1.92
N GLU A 269 -2.48 1.15 2.43
CA GLU A 269 -1.45 0.50 1.63
C GLU A 269 -1.85 -0.96 1.38
N SER A 270 -2.48 -1.26 0.24
CA SER A 270 -3.05 -2.57 -0.08
C SER A 270 -2.00 -3.58 -0.57
N TRP A 271 -0.93 -3.76 0.20
CA TRP A 271 0.24 -4.55 -0.17
C TRP A 271 0.03 -6.05 0.04
N GLU A 272 -0.29 -6.77 -1.04
CA GLU A 272 -0.57 -8.22 -1.00
C GLU A 272 0.61 -9.11 -1.40
N ASN A 273 1.56 -8.58 -2.19
CA ASN A 273 2.74 -9.32 -2.66
C ASN A 273 4.00 -8.84 -1.94
N ILE A 274 4.25 -9.39 -0.76
CA ILE A 274 5.34 -8.98 0.13
C ILE A 274 6.61 -9.73 -0.29
N TRP A 275 7.41 -9.11 -1.15
CA TRP A 275 8.69 -9.69 -1.62
C TRP A 275 8.54 -11.07 -2.28
N GLY A 276 7.41 -11.33 -2.96
CA GLY A 276 7.08 -12.63 -3.55
C GLY A 276 6.24 -13.54 -2.65
N ILE A 277 5.99 -13.16 -1.40
CA ILE A 277 5.08 -13.86 -0.48
C ILE A 277 3.68 -13.28 -0.61
N TRP A 278 2.70 -14.15 -0.91
CA TRP A 278 1.31 -13.74 -1.05
C TRP A 278 0.62 -13.64 0.31
N ASN A 279 0.14 -12.44 0.64
CA ASN A 279 -0.68 -12.11 1.80
C ASN A 279 -1.92 -11.31 1.33
N GLY A 280 -2.81 -11.97 0.59
CA GLY A 280 -3.97 -11.29 -0.01
C GLY A 280 -5.05 -10.90 1.00
N LEU A 281 -5.81 -9.85 0.67
CA LEU A 281 -6.98 -9.43 1.46
C LEU A 281 -8.03 -10.55 1.52
N THR A 282 -8.62 -10.75 2.69
CA THR A 282 -9.76 -11.65 2.86
C THR A 282 -10.97 -11.15 2.05
N PRO A 283 -11.92 -12.02 1.65
CA PRO A 283 -13.15 -11.57 0.99
C PRO A 283 -13.93 -10.51 1.76
N ARG A 284 -13.88 -10.54 3.11
CA ARG A 284 -14.51 -9.54 3.98
C ARG A 284 -13.77 -8.21 3.90
N ASP A 285 -12.44 -8.21 4.06
CA ASP A 285 -11.66 -6.97 4.08
C ASP A 285 -11.62 -6.32 2.70
N ALA A 286 -11.57 -7.13 1.64
CA ALA A 286 -11.68 -6.66 0.27
C ALA A 286 -13.02 -5.96 -0.02
N GLU A 287 -14.13 -6.47 0.53
CA GLU A 287 -15.44 -5.80 0.44
C GLU A 287 -15.51 -4.53 1.31
N ALA A 288 -14.93 -4.56 2.51
CA ALA A 288 -14.84 -3.38 3.37
C ALA A 288 -14.07 -2.25 2.66
N LEU A 289 -12.87 -2.56 2.16
CA LEU A 289 -12.02 -1.64 1.40
C LEU A 289 -12.75 -1.09 0.17
N ARG A 290 -13.47 -1.93 -0.59
CA ARG A 290 -14.29 -1.49 -1.73
C ARG A 290 -15.30 -0.42 -1.35
N ARG A 291 -16.01 -0.61 -0.24
CA ARG A 291 -17.05 0.33 0.24
C ARG A 291 -16.44 1.60 0.81
N ILE A 292 -15.38 1.47 1.60
CA ILE A 292 -14.60 2.58 2.16
C ILE A 292 -14.09 3.46 1.02
N ALA A 293 -13.30 2.91 0.10
CA ALA A 293 -12.71 3.64 -1.02
C ALA A 293 -13.77 4.30 -1.90
N LYS A 294 -14.93 3.65 -2.09
CA LYS A 294 -16.05 4.23 -2.84
C LYS A 294 -16.61 5.49 -2.17
N ILE A 295 -16.79 5.47 -0.84
CA ILE A 295 -17.20 6.65 -0.06
C ILE A 295 -16.11 7.71 -0.12
N GLU A 296 -14.87 7.36 0.17
CA GLU A 296 -13.76 8.31 0.25
C GLU A 296 -13.52 9.03 -1.08
N ARG A 297 -13.52 8.32 -2.21
CA ARG A 297 -13.40 8.92 -3.54
C ARG A 297 -14.57 9.86 -3.86
N ALA A 298 -15.79 9.49 -3.50
CA ALA A 298 -16.98 10.30 -3.78
C ALA A 298 -17.04 11.60 -2.94
N PHE A 299 -16.41 11.59 -1.76
CA PHE A 299 -16.47 12.69 -0.79
C PHE A 299 -15.09 13.22 -0.40
N ALA A 300 -14.08 13.02 -1.25
CA ALA A 300 -12.68 13.38 -0.98
C ALA A 300 -12.50 14.86 -0.58
N SER A 301 -13.32 15.77 -1.14
CA SER A 301 -13.29 17.19 -0.80
C SER A 301 -13.67 17.49 0.66
N LEU A 302 -14.46 16.63 1.31
CA LEU A 302 -14.80 16.74 2.73
C LEU A 302 -13.69 16.16 3.60
N LEU A 303 -13.04 15.07 3.16
CA LEU A 303 -11.97 14.41 3.91
C LEU A 303 -10.70 15.25 4.06
N VAL A 304 -10.59 16.38 3.35
CA VAL A 304 -9.51 17.37 3.51
C VAL A 304 -9.94 18.60 4.33
N SER A 305 -11.07 18.53 5.03
CA SER A 305 -11.59 19.63 5.84
C SER A 305 -10.60 20.07 6.91
N ARG A 306 -10.38 21.39 7.01
CA ARG A 306 -9.56 21.96 8.09
C ARG A 306 -10.24 21.90 9.45
N ASP A 307 -11.56 21.79 9.45
CA ASP A 307 -12.41 21.78 10.64
C ASP A 307 -12.83 20.34 11.00
N TRP A 308 -12.15 19.32 10.48
CA TRP A 308 -12.32 17.93 10.89
C TRP A 308 -12.29 17.79 12.42
N GLU A 309 -13.27 17.08 12.98
CA GLU A 309 -13.32 16.72 14.39
C GLU A 309 -13.33 15.19 14.56
N PRO A 310 -12.21 14.57 14.97
CA PRO A 310 -12.22 13.16 15.36
C PRO A 310 -12.88 12.96 16.72
N HIS A 311 -13.40 11.75 16.95
CA HIS A 311 -14.15 11.38 18.16
C HIS A 311 -15.41 12.23 18.36
N PHE A 312 -16.09 12.59 17.27
CA PHE A 312 -17.36 13.29 17.32
C PHE A 312 -18.34 12.52 18.22
N PRO A 313 -19.09 13.19 19.13
CA PRO A 313 -19.96 12.51 20.08
C PRO A 313 -21.02 11.61 19.42
N VAL A 314 -21.09 10.37 19.89
CA VAL A 314 -22.10 9.38 19.49
C VAL A 314 -22.87 8.85 20.69
N LEU A 315 -24.02 8.22 20.43
CA LEU A 315 -24.95 7.75 21.47
C LEU A 315 -24.59 6.37 22.02
N GLN A 316 -23.87 5.55 21.25
CA GLN A 316 -23.63 4.13 21.55
C GLN A 316 -22.18 3.88 21.94
N ARG A 317 -21.97 3.04 22.96
CA ARG A 317 -20.64 2.65 23.41
C ARG A 317 -19.95 1.74 22.38
N GLY A 318 -18.66 1.98 22.16
CA GLY A 318 -17.85 1.17 21.22
C GLY A 318 -17.98 1.59 19.76
N VAL A 319 -18.87 2.54 19.47
CA VAL A 319 -18.89 3.27 18.21
C VAL A 319 -18.01 4.51 18.35
N PHE A 320 -17.22 4.80 17.33
CA PHE A 320 -16.43 6.02 17.23
C PHE A 320 -16.71 6.70 15.90
N ALA A 321 -16.76 8.02 15.89
CA ALA A 321 -17.06 8.79 14.69
C ALA A 321 -16.10 9.94 14.47
N SER A 322 -15.94 10.33 13.21
CA SER A 322 -15.24 11.55 12.79
C SER A 322 -16.18 12.41 11.97
N GLU A 323 -16.22 13.71 12.26
CA GLU A 323 -16.96 14.71 11.49
C GLU A 323 -16.04 15.44 10.51
N PHE A 324 -16.40 15.45 9.23
CA PHE A 324 -15.71 16.13 8.16
C PHE A 324 -16.65 17.20 7.56
N PRO A 325 -16.64 18.43 8.09
CA PRO A 325 -17.53 19.48 7.65
C PRO A 325 -17.03 20.13 6.36
N GLY A 326 -17.95 20.51 5.50
CA GLY A 326 -17.73 21.36 4.33
C GLY A 326 -18.73 22.52 4.29
N GLU A 327 -18.70 23.32 3.22
CA GLU A 327 -19.53 24.54 3.14
C GLU A 327 -21.05 24.26 3.13
N GLN A 328 -21.47 23.16 2.51
CA GLN A 328 -22.90 22.83 2.31
C GLN A 328 -23.25 21.38 2.69
N ARG A 329 -22.23 20.59 3.03
CA ARG A 329 -22.35 19.17 3.31
C ARG A 329 -21.44 18.82 4.47
N THR A 330 -21.86 17.87 5.28
CA THR A 330 -21.04 17.31 6.35
C THR A 330 -21.07 15.80 6.24
N LEU A 331 -19.89 15.19 6.30
CA LEU A 331 -19.72 13.74 6.30
C LEU A 331 -19.34 13.30 7.71
N TRP A 332 -20.04 12.31 8.25
CA TRP A 332 -19.57 11.56 9.40
C TRP A 332 -19.17 10.16 8.97
N THR A 333 -17.99 9.70 9.37
CA THR A 333 -17.60 8.28 9.29
C THR A 333 -17.73 7.65 10.66
N PHE A 334 -18.04 6.36 10.70
CA PHE A 334 -18.24 5.60 11.93
C PHE A 334 -17.52 4.27 11.84
N VAL A 335 -16.98 3.82 12.98
CA VAL A 335 -16.43 2.47 13.16
C VAL A 335 -17.03 1.84 14.42
N ASN A 336 -17.42 0.57 14.32
CA ASN A 336 -17.87 -0.22 15.46
C ASN A 336 -16.72 -1.12 15.91
N ARG A 337 -16.22 -0.90 17.14
CA ARG A 337 -15.14 -1.72 17.74
C ARG A 337 -15.65 -2.91 18.54
N MET A 338 -16.96 -3.16 18.52
CA MET A 338 -17.58 -4.30 19.19
C MET A 338 -17.76 -5.49 18.25
N GLU A 339 -17.76 -6.70 18.82
CA GLU A 339 -17.96 -7.97 18.11
C GLU A 339 -19.43 -8.27 17.74
N TYR A 340 -20.33 -7.30 17.93
CA TYR A 340 -21.77 -7.45 17.69
C TYR A 340 -22.36 -6.24 16.94
N ASP A 341 -23.48 -6.48 16.25
CA ASP A 341 -24.23 -5.45 15.52
C ASP A 341 -24.86 -4.44 16.49
N ILE A 342 -24.77 -3.15 16.17
CA ILE A 342 -25.32 -2.07 16.98
C ILE A 342 -26.45 -1.37 16.18
N PRO A 343 -27.72 -1.73 16.41
CA PRO A 343 -28.86 -1.07 15.78
C PRO A 343 -29.31 0.18 16.55
N GLY A 344 -30.21 0.96 15.93
CA GLY A 344 -30.92 2.05 16.61
C GLY A 344 -30.21 3.40 16.54
N PRO A 345 -30.47 4.32 17.49
CA PRO A 345 -29.90 5.66 17.49
C PRO A 345 -28.37 5.64 17.63
N GLN A 346 -27.68 6.33 16.72
CA GLN A 346 -26.21 6.44 16.69
C GLN A 346 -25.73 7.86 16.91
N LEU A 347 -26.37 8.83 16.26
CA LEU A 347 -25.91 10.21 16.16
C LEU A 347 -27.04 11.17 16.55
N GLN A 348 -26.72 12.18 17.36
CA GLN A 348 -27.61 13.30 17.67
C GLN A 348 -26.88 14.60 17.35
N ILE A 349 -27.44 15.39 16.43
CA ILE A 349 -26.86 16.64 15.96
C ILE A 349 -27.88 17.78 15.98
N PRO A 350 -27.45 19.05 16.08
CA PRO A 350 -28.35 20.19 15.92
C PRO A 350 -29.12 20.12 14.61
N TYR A 351 -30.43 20.35 14.64
CA TYR A 351 -31.25 20.33 13.43
C TYR A 351 -31.19 21.67 12.70
N HIS A 352 -30.87 21.62 11.41
CA HIS A 352 -31.01 22.75 10.50
C HIS A 352 -32.23 22.57 9.58
N PRO A 353 -33.08 23.60 9.39
CA PRO A 353 -34.21 23.49 8.48
C PRO A 353 -33.78 23.16 7.05
N SER A 354 -34.56 22.32 6.36
CA SER A 354 -34.34 21.92 4.96
C SER A 354 -33.10 21.05 4.71
N THR A 355 -32.58 20.37 5.73
CA THR A 355 -31.48 19.42 5.59
C THR A 355 -31.97 17.99 5.46
N ARG A 356 -31.21 17.17 4.73
CA ARG A 356 -31.46 15.74 4.52
C ARG A 356 -30.23 14.94 4.96
N TYR A 357 -30.49 13.73 5.43
CA TYR A 357 -29.49 12.82 5.97
C TYR A 357 -29.51 11.53 5.16
N PHE A 358 -28.33 11.03 4.81
CA PHE A 358 -28.19 9.81 4.02
C PHE A 358 -27.20 8.87 4.68
N ASP A 359 -27.60 7.63 4.89
CA ASP A 359 -26.70 6.52 5.20
C ASP A 359 -25.99 6.11 3.91
N LEU A 360 -24.74 6.56 3.78
CA LEU A 360 -23.90 6.26 2.63
C LEU A 360 -23.46 4.80 2.60
N TRP A 361 -23.38 4.14 3.76
CA TRP A 361 -22.94 2.75 3.85
C TRP A 361 -24.01 1.78 3.33
N HIS A 362 -25.28 2.03 3.67
CA HIS A 362 -26.42 1.23 3.21
C HIS A 362 -27.10 1.80 1.94
N GLY A 363 -26.72 2.99 1.50
CA GLY A 363 -27.28 3.65 0.32
C GLY A 363 -28.75 4.07 0.50
N ALA A 364 -29.10 4.59 1.67
CA ALA A 364 -30.48 4.93 2.05
C ALA A 364 -30.60 6.36 2.60
N GLU A 365 -31.76 6.99 2.41
CA GLU A 365 -32.08 8.24 3.10
C GLU A 365 -32.57 7.94 4.52
N LEU A 366 -32.04 8.66 5.50
CA LEU A 366 -32.42 8.58 6.91
C LEU A 366 -33.53 9.57 7.22
N LYS A 367 -34.49 9.14 8.04
CA LYS A 367 -35.54 10.01 8.59
C LYS A 367 -35.24 10.28 10.06
N PRO A 368 -34.83 11.51 10.42
CA PRO A 368 -34.48 11.82 11.80
C PRO A 368 -35.72 11.77 12.71
N ALA A 369 -35.52 11.30 13.93
CA ALA A 369 -36.41 11.63 15.04
C ALA A 369 -35.96 12.96 15.66
N PHE A 370 -36.88 13.83 16.04
CA PHE A 370 -36.53 15.13 16.61
C PHE A 370 -36.63 15.11 18.12
N VAL A 371 -35.59 15.63 18.80
CA VAL A 371 -35.54 15.78 20.26
C VAL A 371 -35.35 17.26 20.57
N THR A 372 -36.12 17.80 21.51
CA THR A 372 -36.00 19.20 21.94
C THR A 372 -35.48 19.25 23.37
N ASN A 373 -34.29 19.83 23.57
CA ASN A 373 -33.70 20.05 24.88
C ASN A 373 -33.42 21.54 25.06
N SER A 374 -34.00 22.14 26.10
CA SER A 374 -33.82 23.57 26.42
C SER A 374 -34.08 24.52 25.23
N GLY A 375 -35.07 24.20 24.39
CA GLY A 375 -35.43 24.98 23.21
C GLY A 375 -34.59 24.73 21.96
N VAL A 376 -33.56 23.89 22.03
CA VAL A 376 -32.74 23.48 20.88
C VAL A 376 -33.29 22.18 20.30
N VAL A 377 -33.63 22.17 19.01
CA VAL A 377 -34.08 20.98 18.28
C VAL A 377 -32.86 20.24 17.75
N SER A 378 -32.75 18.95 18.05
CA SER A 378 -31.75 18.04 17.52
C SER A 378 -32.38 16.99 16.61
N ALA A 379 -31.68 16.61 15.54
CA ALA A 379 -31.97 15.45 14.73
C ALA A 379 -31.24 14.22 15.31
N MET A 380 -31.99 13.20 15.66
CA MET A 380 -31.49 11.90 16.09
C MET A 380 -31.58 10.92 14.91
N LEU A 381 -30.42 10.42 14.49
CA LEU A 381 -30.27 9.53 13.35
C LEU A 381 -30.04 8.10 13.84
N SER A 382 -30.85 7.18 13.29
CA SER A 382 -30.81 5.76 13.63
C SER A 382 -30.46 4.93 12.40
N PHE A 383 -29.46 4.07 12.54
CA PHE A 383 -29.00 3.12 11.54
C PHE A 383 -28.20 2.02 12.24
N GLU A 384 -28.02 0.89 11.57
CA GLU A 384 -27.23 -0.23 12.10
C GLU A 384 -25.76 -0.06 11.71
N ILE A 385 -24.85 -0.40 12.63
CA ILE A 385 -23.43 -0.62 12.30
C ILE A 385 -23.10 -2.05 12.70
N GLY A 386 -22.76 -2.89 11.73
CA GLY A 386 -22.46 -4.30 11.98
C GLY A 386 -21.25 -4.51 12.91
N ALA A 387 -21.10 -5.71 13.45
CA ALA A 387 -19.92 -6.13 14.23
C ALA A 387 -18.62 -5.83 13.46
N HIS A 388 -17.65 -5.19 14.13
CA HIS A 388 -16.40 -4.74 13.49
C HIS A 388 -16.64 -3.94 12.20
N GLY A 389 -17.79 -3.28 12.11
CA GLY A 389 -18.30 -2.68 10.89
C GLY A 389 -17.97 -1.21 10.77
N TYR A 390 -18.53 -0.63 9.71
CA TYR A 390 -18.32 0.74 9.28
C TYR A 390 -19.69 1.37 9.03
N GLY A 391 -19.76 2.69 9.20
CA GLY A 391 -20.94 3.49 8.84
C GLY A 391 -20.52 4.83 8.26
N ALA A 392 -21.39 5.45 7.48
CA ALA A 392 -21.16 6.80 7.00
C ALA A 392 -22.48 7.54 6.81
N VAL A 393 -22.54 8.79 7.26
CA VAL A 393 -23.70 9.66 7.13
C VAL A 393 -23.31 10.93 6.40
N LEU A 394 -24.09 11.30 5.39
CA LEU A 394 -24.00 12.61 4.74
C LEU A 394 -25.18 13.47 5.15
N GLU A 395 -24.90 14.64 5.71
CA GLU A 395 -25.85 15.75 5.80
C GLU A 395 -25.66 16.65 4.57
N THR A 396 -26.76 17.05 3.94
CA THR A 396 -26.75 18.00 2.82
C THR A 396 -28.05 18.80 2.77
N GLY A 397 -27.98 20.03 2.28
CA GLY A 397 -29.17 20.87 2.05
C GLY A 397 -30.14 20.30 1.01
N ALA A 398 -31.33 20.91 0.94
CA ALA A 398 -32.38 20.57 -0.02
C ALA A 398 -31.97 20.91 -1.47
N GLY A 399 -31.31 19.96 -2.13
CA GLY A 399 -30.98 20.00 -3.56
C GLY A 399 -30.94 18.58 -4.14
N SER A 400 -31.37 18.41 -5.40
CA SER A 400 -31.25 17.15 -6.13
C SER A 400 -29.86 17.06 -6.74
N ASP A 401 -29.00 16.21 -6.20
CA ASP A 401 -27.74 15.82 -6.84
C ASP A 401 -27.95 14.43 -7.47
N ASP A 402 -28.15 14.37 -8.79
CA ASP A 402 -28.30 13.10 -9.52
C ASP A 402 -27.07 12.20 -9.31
N GLY A 403 -25.89 12.79 -9.07
CA GLY A 403 -24.68 12.08 -8.69
C GLY A 403 -24.83 11.36 -7.36
N LEU A 404 -25.37 12.02 -6.33
CA LEU A 404 -25.66 11.41 -5.03
C LEU A 404 -26.68 10.27 -5.16
N ARG A 405 -27.71 10.43 -5.99
CA ARG A 405 -28.70 9.35 -6.22
C ARG A 405 -28.06 8.11 -6.84
N SER A 406 -27.22 8.29 -7.86
CA SER A 406 -26.47 7.21 -8.49
C SER A 406 -25.54 6.52 -7.49
N PHE A 407 -24.80 7.30 -6.70
CA PHE A 407 -23.92 6.82 -5.65
C PHE A 407 -24.66 5.94 -4.64
N LEU A 408 -25.78 6.43 -4.08
CA LEU A 408 -26.61 5.69 -3.13
C LEU A 408 -27.17 4.40 -3.74
N GLY A 409 -27.58 4.42 -5.01
CA GLY A 409 -27.98 3.21 -5.73
C GLY A 409 -26.88 2.15 -5.79
N GLY A 410 -25.64 2.58 -6.04
CA GLY A 410 -24.46 1.71 -6.01
C GLY A 410 -24.16 1.15 -4.62
N MET A 411 -24.19 1.98 -3.58
CA MET A 411 -23.97 1.55 -2.19
C MET A 411 -25.07 0.59 -1.71
N LYS A 412 -26.33 0.87 -2.06
CA LYS A 412 -27.46 -0.03 -1.79
C LYS A 412 -27.31 -1.38 -2.46
N ALA A 413 -26.72 -1.44 -3.66
CA ALA A 413 -26.45 -2.70 -4.35
C ALA A 413 -25.37 -3.52 -3.62
N LEU A 414 -24.29 -2.88 -3.15
CA LEU A 414 -23.24 -3.52 -2.35
C LEU A 414 -23.81 -4.02 -1.01
N ALA A 415 -24.60 -3.18 -0.33
CA ALA A 415 -25.20 -3.48 0.97
C ALA A 415 -26.23 -4.63 0.98
N LYS A 416 -26.62 -5.18 -0.18
CA LYS A 416 -27.48 -6.38 -0.24
C LYS A 416 -26.86 -7.60 0.44
N LYS A 417 -25.52 -7.68 0.46
CA LYS A 417 -24.78 -8.69 1.23
C LYS A 417 -24.11 -7.99 2.40
N ARG A 418 -24.30 -8.48 3.63
CA ARG A 418 -23.68 -7.87 4.81
C ARG A 418 -22.19 -8.21 4.83
N LEU A 419 -21.37 -7.35 5.43
CA LEU A 419 -19.93 -7.64 5.57
C LEU A 419 -19.68 -8.97 6.29
N ALA A 420 -20.44 -9.26 7.35
CA ALA A 420 -20.36 -10.51 8.10
C ALA A 420 -20.69 -11.77 7.29
N ASP A 421 -21.32 -11.62 6.11
CA ASP A 421 -21.62 -12.75 5.22
C ASP A 421 -20.46 -13.03 4.21
N PHE A 422 -19.38 -12.24 4.25
CA PHE A 422 -18.13 -12.52 3.55
C PHE A 422 -17.16 -13.23 4.50
N SER A 423 -16.33 -14.14 3.95
CA SER A 423 -15.34 -14.85 4.74
C SER A 423 -14.26 -13.89 5.24
N GLY A 424 -13.98 -13.92 6.55
CA GLY A 424 -12.78 -13.33 7.15
C GLY A 424 -11.61 -14.33 7.25
N GLU A 425 -11.77 -15.55 6.73
CA GLU A 425 -10.69 -16.54 6.72
C GLU A 425 -9.65 -16.16 5.67
N TRP A 426 -8.41 -16.05 6.13
CA TRP A 426 -7.25 -15.84 5.29
C TRP A 426 -6.74 -17.16 4.70
N GLU A 427 -6.38 -17.15 3.42
CA GLU A 427 -5.87 -18.31 2.70
C GLU A 427 -4.52 -17.98 2.03
N PHE A 428 -3.55 -18.87 2.20
CA PHE A 428 -2.27 -18.77 1.48
C PHE A 428 -2.45 -19.14 0.01
N LEU A 429 -1.60 -18.59 -0.87
CA LEU A 429 -1.56 -19.00 -2.27
C LEU A 429 -1.01 -20.44 -2.39
N PRO A 430 -1.77 -21.42 -2.91
CA PRO A 430 -1.29 -22.79 -3.03
C PRO A 430 -0.07 -22.88 -3.94
N GLN A 431 0.93 -23.64 -3.51
CA GLN A 431 2.18 -23.82 -4.26
C GLN A 431 2.35 -25.27 -4.71
N HIS A 432 2.89 -25.45 -5.91
CA HIS A 432 3.19 -26.75 -6.46
C HIS A 432 4.60 -26.76 -7.05
N GLN A 433 5.42 -27.71 -6.60
CA GLN A 433 6.72 -27.93 -7.20
C GLN A 433 6.56 -28.47 -8.62
N VAL A 434 7.18 -27.79 -9.60
CA VAL A 434 7.19 -28.25 -10.99
C VAL A 434 8.16 -29.42 -11.14
N GLU A 435 7.70 -30.52 -11.74
CA GLU A 435 8.55 -31.68 -12.00
C GLU A 435 9.58 -31.39 -13.09
N ILE A 436 10.86 -31.59 -12.78
CA ILE A 436 11.95 -31.51 -13.75
C ILE A 436 12.18 -32.90 -14.36
N ARG A 437 12.02 -33.02 -15.68
CA ARG A 437 12.24 -34.28 -16.40
C ARG A 437 13.69 -34.76 -16.22
N PRO A 438 13.92 -36.03 -15.84
CA PRO A 438 15.26 -36.58 -15.74
C PRO A 438 16.00 -36.56 -17.09
N THR A 439 17.31 -36.34 -17.05
CA THR A 439 18.18 -36.51 -18.21
C THR A 439 18.30 -37.99 -18.61
N ARG A 440 18.71 -38.26 -19.85
CA ARG A 440 18.93 -39.64 -20.31
C ARG A 440 20.03 -40.30 -19.45
N PRO A 441 19.80 -41.49 -18.88
CA PRO A 441 20.81 -42.16 -18.06
C PRO A 441 22.09 -42.48 -18.85
N ALA A 442 23.24 -42.22 -18.24
CA ALA A 442 24.55 -42.65 -18.73
C ALA A 442 25.08 -43.81 -17.86
N ARG A 443 25.80 -44.77 -18.47
CA ARG A 443 26.41 -45.90 -17.74
C ARG A 443 27.79 -45.56 -17.17
N THR A 444 28.53 -44.72 -17.87
CA THR A 444 29.85 -44.21 -17.50
C THR A 444 29.78 -42.69 -17.32
N PRO A 445 30.64 -42.09 -16.49
CA PRO A 445 30.70 -40.63 -16.36
C PRO A 445 30.93 -39.99 -17.73
N PRO A 446 30.08 -39.04 -18.17
CA PRO A 446 30.38 -38.19 -19.31
C PRO A 446 31.70 -37.43 -19.10
N ALA A 447 32.31 -36.97 -20.19
CA ALA A 447 33.56 -36.23 -20.12
C ALA A 447 33.43 -35.00 -19.20
N GLY A 448 34.38 -34.82 -18.27
CA GLY A 448 34.39 -33.72 -17.31
C GLY A 448 33.46 -33.89 -16.10
N MET A 449 32.65 -34.95 -16.05
CA MET A 449 31.76 -35.25 -14.93
C MET A 449 32.32 -36.32 -13.99
N VAL A 450 31.88 -36.28 -12.74
CA VAL A 450 32.21 -37.25 -11.70
C VAL A 450 30.96 -37.97 -11.19
N ARG A 451 31.12 -39.19 -10.69
CA ARG A 451 30.02 -39.98 -10.11
C ARG A 451 29.73 -39.51 -8.69
N ILE A 452 28.50 -39.10 -8.45
CA ILE A 452 27.93 -38.93 -7.11
C ILE A 452 27.19 -40.22 -6.77
N PRO A 453 27.60 -40.97 -5.72
CA PRO A 453 27.02 -42.27 -5.41
C PRO A 453 25.55 -42.21 -4.97
N GLY A 454 25.06 -41.03 -4.56
CA GLY A 454 23.76 -40.88 -3.93
C GLY A 454 23.74 -41.53 -2.55
N GLY A 455 22.54 -41.78 -2.01
CA GLY A 455 22.32 -42.40 -0.71
C GLY A 455 21.22 -41.73 0.11
N PRO A 456 21.02 -42.18 1.36
CA PRO A 456 20.17 -41.48 2.31
C PRO A 456 20.65 -40.04 2.52
N PHE A 457 19.73 -39.09 2.49
CA PHE A 457 19.99 -37.68 2.67
C PHE A 457 18.92 -37.07 3.57
N ASP A 458 19.36 -36.35 4.60
CA ASP A 458 18.47 -35.56 5.44
C ASP A 458 18.39 -34.16 4.84
N PHE A 459 17.30 -33.90 4.12
CA PHE A 459 17.00 -32.57 3.60
C PHE A 459 16.51 -31.71 4.77
N ILE A 460 17.36 -30.78 5.22
CA ILE A 460 17.05 -29.82 6.27
C ILE A 460 17.30 -28.43 5.70
N VAL A 461 16.25 -27.62 5.64
CA VAL A 461 16.33 -26.22 5.25
C VAL A 461 15.71 -25.39 6.36
N SER A 462 16.43 -24.34 6.74
CA SER A 462 15.99 -23.32 7.69
C SER A 462 16.10 -21.98 6.99
N GLY A 463 14.96 -21.39 6.62
CA GLY A 463 14.93 -20.02 6.10
C GLY A 463 15.50 -19.03 7.12
N ILE A 464 16.15 -17.97 6.63
CA ILE A 464 16.58 -16.84 7.46
C ILE A 464 15.45 -15.81 7.45
N GLU A 465 15.04 -15.37 8.63
CA GLU A 465 14.05 -14.30 8.78
C GLU A 465 14.72 -12.93 8.59
N ILE A 466 14.57 -12.37 7.38
CA ILE A 466 14.83 -10.94 7.13
C ILE A 466 13.54 -10.13 7.30
N GLU A 467 12.41 -10.67 6.82
CA GLU A 467 11.09 -10.03 6.80
C GLU A 467 10.00 -11.04 7.19
N GLY A 468 8.97 -10.62 7.92
CA GLY A 468 7.79 -11.43 8.30
C GLY A 468 7.92 -12.17 9.62
N HIS A 469 7.23 -13.32 9.74
CA HIS A 469 7.22 -14.21 10.91
C HIS A 469 7.29 -15.69 10.49
N ASP A 470 7.37 -16.61 11.46
CA ASP A 470 7.32 -18.08 11.27
C ASP A 470 5.88 -18.63 11.08
N SER A 471 5.07 -17.95 10.28
CA SER A 471 3.66 -18.27 10.08
C SER A 471 3.40 -19.12 8.82
N VAL A 472 2.32 -19.90 8.80
CA VAL A 472 1.84 -20.63 7.59
C VAL A 472 1.60 -19.65 6.45
N GLY A 473 2.15 -19.87 5.25
CA GLY A 473 1.95 -18.93 4.13
C GLY A 473 3.22 -18.30 3.59
N VAL A 474 4.28 -18.32 4.38
CA VAL A 474 5.56 -17.70 4.04
C VAL A 474 6.47 -18.71 3.34
N ASP A 475 7.40 -18.22 2.52
CA ASP A 475 8.43 -19.02 1.86
C ASP A 475 7.83 -20.12 0.93
N VAL A 476 8.45 -21.30 0.85
CA VAL A 476 8.08 -22.36 -0.10
C VAL A 476 7.30 -23.52 0.54
N GLN A 477 6.49 -24.22 -0.26
CA GLN A 477 5.85 -25.49 0.11
C GLN A 477 6.49 -26.67 -0.64
N TYR A 478 7.06 -27.63 0.09
CA TYR A 478 7.49 -28.88 -0.53
C TYR A 478 6.37 -29.92 -0.65
N PRO A 479 6.46 -30.90 -1.58
CA PRO A 479 5.39 -31.87 -1.83
C PRO A 479 4.96 -32.77 -0.66
N TRP A 480 5.74 -32.81 0.43
CA TRP A 480 5.44 -33.57 1.65
C TRP A 480 4.80 -32.72 2.75
N GLU A 481 4.46 -31.47 2.42
CA GLU A 481 3.99 -30.47 3.36
C GLU A 481 2.57 -30.03 2.99
N ASN A 482 1.81 -29.62 3.99
CA ASN A 482 0.43 -29.15 3.84
C ASN A 482 0.30 -27.64 3.67
N SER A 483 1.40 -26.89 3.78
CA SER A 483 1.43 -25.44 3.61
C SER A 483 2.86 -24.93 3.37
N PRO A 484 3.01 -23.75 2.75
CA PRO A 484 4.29 -23.05 2.69
C PRO A 484 4.71 -22.56 4.09
N ARG A 485 6.02 -22.69 4.38
CA ARG A 485 6.65 -22.33 5.66
C ARG A 485 8.18 -22.25 5.49
N ARG A 486 8.92 -21.72 6.47
CA ARG A 486 10.39 -21.55 6.40
C ARG A 486 11.23 -22.78 6.70
N TYR A 487 10.70 -23.71 7.49
CA TYR A 487 11.46 -24.83 8.03
C TYR A 487 10.99 -26.13 7.41
N HIS A 488 11.95 -26.86 6.86
CA HIS A 488 11.69 -28.09 6.13
C HIS A 488 12.60 -29.19 6.63
N TRP A 489 12.01 -30.35 6.89
CA TRP A 489 12.77 -31.54 7.20
C TRP A 489 12.17 -32.75 6.50
N ARG A 490 12.99 -33.45 5.71
CA ARG A 490 12.62 -34.74 5.13
C ARG A 490 13.84 -35.62 4.92
N ARG A 491 13.78 -36.84 5.44
CA ARG A 491 14.69 -37.91 5.02
C ARG A 491 14.28 -38.43 3.65
N MET A 492 15.21 -38.48 2.72
CA MET A 492 15.00 -38.95 1.35
C MET A 492 16.18 -39.77 0.83
N VAL A 493 16.00 -40.40 -0.32
CA VAL A 493 17.05 -41.17 -1.00
C VAL A 493 17.40 -40.45 -2.30
N ILE A 494 18.63 -39.96 -2.39
CA ILE A 494 19.19 -39.39 -3.61
C ILE A 494 19.70 -40.54 -4.46
N LYS A 495 19.19 -40.69 -5.69
CA LYS A 495 19.70 -41.67 -6.66
C LYS A 495 21.13 -41.29 -7.09
N PRO A 496 21.99 -42.23 -7.48
CA PRO A 496 23.29 -41.89 -8.06
C PRO A 496 23.12 -41.07 -9.34
N PHE A 497 23.98 -40.08 -9.54
CA PHE A 497 24.00 -39.23 -10.73
C PHE A 497 25.44 -38.81 -11.08
N PHE A 498 25.62 -38.23 -12.28
CA PHE A 498 26.88 -37.59 -12.67
C PHE A 498 26.72 -36.08 -12.58
N MET A 499 27.75 -35.40 -12.07
CA MET A 499 27.79 -33.93 -11.95
C MET A 499 29.10 -33.43 -12.54
N ASP A 500 29.07 -32.28 -13.21
CA ASP A 500 30.29 -31.64 -13.68
C ASP A 500 31.26 -31.38 -12.52
N ARG A 501 32.55 -31.65 -12.75
CA ARG A 501 33.59 -31.42 -11.76
C ARG A 501 33.79 -29.91 -11.47
N TYR A 502 33.50 -29.07 -12.46
CA TYR A 502 33.67 -27.62 -12.42
C TYR A 502 32.44 -26.94 -13.00
N PRO A 503 32.09 -25.71 -12.58
CA PRO A 503 31.05 -24.90 -13.23
C PRO A 503 31.26 -24.77 -14.75
N VAL A 504 30.21 -24.39 -15.47
CA VAL A 504 30.30 -24.06 -16.89
C VAL A 504 31.28 -22.91 -17.07
N THR A 505 32.32 -23.12 -17.88
CA THR A 505 33.34 -22.10 -18.19
C THR A 505 32.91 -21.26 -19.40
N ASN A 506 33.57 -20.13 -19.68
CA ASN A 506 33.21 -19.34 -20.85
C ASN A 506 33.48 -20.09 -22.17
N ALA A 507 34.54 -20.91 -22.23
CA ALA A 507 34.81 -21.78 -23.38
C ALA A 507 33.64 -22.74 -23.65
N LYS A 508 33.15 -23.42 -22.60
CA LYS A 508 32.00 -24.34 -22.71
C LYS A 508 30.71 -23.61 -23.08
N PHE A 509 30.49 -22.42 -22.52
CA PHE A 509 29.30 -21.63 -22.87
C PHE A 509 29.37 -21.14 -24.32
N LYS A 510 30.56 -20.73 -24.80
CA LYS A 510 30.80 -20.36 -26.20
C LYS A 510 30.52 -21.53 -27.15
N GLU A 511 31.00 -22.72 -26.83
CA GLU A 511 30.70 -23.95 -27.60
C GLU A 511 29.18 -24.21 -27.67
N PHE A 512 28.47 -24.03 -26.55
CA PHE A 512 27.00 -24.13 -26.53
C PHE A 512 26.34 -23.08 -27.44
N LEU A 513 26.75 -21.82 -27.37
CA LEU A 513 26.20 -20.75 -28.22
C LEU A 513 26.44 -21.06 -29.70
N ASP A 514 27.64 -21.48 -30.08
CA ASP A 514 27.99 -21.82 -31.46
C ASP A 514 27.18 -23.03 -31.96
N ALA A 515 27.00 -24.04 -31.12
CA ALA A 515 26.30 -25.27 -31.47
C ALA A 515 24.77 -25.09 -31.57
N THR A 516 24.19 -24.22 -30.75
CA THR A 516 22.74 -24.06 -30.63
C THR A 516 22.20 -22.82 -31.32
N GLY A 517 23.05 -21.83 -31.59
CA GLY A 517 22.61 -20.49 -31.99
C GLY A 517 21.77 -19.80 -30.93
N TYR A 518 21.90 -20.21 -29.65
CA TYR A 518 21.10 -19.64 -28.56
C TYR A 518 21.35 -18.13 -28.43
N HIS A 519 20.27 -17.37 -28.40
CA HIS A 519 20.24 -15.97 -28.05
C HIS A 519 18.98 -15.71 -27.23
N PRO A 520 19.05 -15.03 -26.06
CA PRO A 520 17.86 -14.74 -25.29
C PRO A 520 16.98 -13.72 -26.03
N ARG A 521 15.67 -13.76 -25.75
CA ARG A 521 14.73 -12.80 -26.34
C ARG A 521 14.96 -11.37 -25.85
N ASP A 522 15.33 -11.25 -24.59
CA ASP A 522 15.80 -10.02 -23.98
C ASP A 522 17.31 -10.19 -23.75
N ASP A 523 18.09 -9.48 -24.55
CA ASP A 523 19.55 -9.53 -24.52
C ASP A 523 20.16 -8.34 -23.76
N TYR A 524 19.34 -7.61 -22.99
CA TYR A 524 19.84 -6.54 -22.13
C TYR A 524 20.89 -7.10 -21.16
N HIS A 525 22.13 -6.63 -21.30
CA HIS A 525 23.32 -7.12 -20.61
C HIS A 525 23.69 -8.60 -20.88
N PHE A 526 23.07 -9.28 -21.84
CA PHE A 526 23.49 -10.63 -22.21
C PHE A 526 24.93 -10.61 -22.73
N LEU A 527 25.83 -11.29 -22.01
CA LEU A 527 27.25 -11.36 -22.34
C LEU A 527 27.90 -9.98 -22.50
N LYS A 528 27.51 -9.02 -21.64
CA LYS A 528 27.99 -7.62 -21.68
C LYS A 528 29.50 -7.45 -21.81
N ASP A 529 30.28 -8.33 -21.16
CA ASP A 529 31.74 -8.26 -21.16
C ASP A 529 32.39 -8.99 -22.35
N TRP A 530 31.62 -9.74 -23.12
CA TRP A 530 32.10 -10.41 -24.33
C TRP A 530 32.16 -9.41 -25.49
N LYS A 531 33.18 -9.54 -26.34
CA LYS A 531 33.40 -8.67 -27.49
C LYS A 531 33.43 -9.50 -28.76
N ASN A 532 32.70 -9.04 -29.78
CA ASN A 532 32.59 -9.71 -31.08
C ASN A 532 32.17 -11.19 -30.95
N GLY A 533 31.23 -11.47 -30.04
CA GLY A 533 30.72 -12.82 -29.79
C GLY A 533 31.66 -13.74 -29.01
N ASN A 534 32.72 -13.22 -28.37
CA ASN A 534 33.69 -14.05 -27.64
C ASN A 534 34.06 -13.45 -26.27
N TYR A 535 34.42 -14.31 -25.32
CA TYR A 535 34.84 -13.90 -23.98
C TYR A 535 36.24 -13.26 -24.00
N PRO A 536 36.58 -12.42 -22.99
CA PRO A 536 37.91 -11.83 -22.87
C PRO A 536 39.05 -12.87 -22.80
N ALA A 537 40.24 -12.53 -23.30
CA ALA A 537 41.40 -13.42 -23.22
C ALA A 537 41.76 -13.76 -21.76
N GLY A 538 42.00 -15.04 -21.48
CA GLY A 538 42.31 -15.56 -20.14
C GLY A 538 41.09 -15.81 -19.24
N TRP A 539 39.89 -15.80 -19.81
CA TRP A 539 38.63 -16.09 -19.10
C TRP A 539 38.02 -17.45 -19.53
N ASP A 540 38.79 -18.37 -20.10
CA ASP A 540 38.32 -19.65 -20.65
C ASP A 540 37.50 -20.53 -19.70
#